data_AF-A0AAU7KWB8-F1
#
_entry.id   AF-A0AAU7KWB8-F1
#
_cell.length_a   1.000
_cell.length_b   1.000
_cell.length_c   1.000
_cell.angle_alpha   90.00
_cell.angle_beta   90.00
_cell.angle_gamma   90.00
#
_symmetry.space_group_name_H-M   'P 1'
#
loop_
_entity.id
_entity.type
_entity.pdbx_description
1 polymer ?
#
loop_
_entity_poly.entity_id
_entity_poly.type
_entity_poly.pdbx_seq_one_letter_code
_entity_poly.pdbx_strand_id
1 'polypeptide(L)' 'MAFSNEERAALLALHGVGPTVISRFEQLGIDSFEHLATFEAREIAEQVASMLNTSCWKNSPRALAAVEAAIGRARQGLQE' A
#
# COMPACT_ATOMS: atom_id res chain seq x y z
N MET A 1 -3.02 12.89 -8.30
CA MET A 1 -2.60 11.87 -9.29
C MET A 1 -2.74 10.51 -8.61
N ALA A 2 -2.81 9.42 -9.34
CA ALA A 2 -2.92 8.08 -8.79
C ALA A 2 -1.81 7.22 -9.39
N PHE A 3 -1.47 6.11 -8.72
CA PHE A 3 -0.50 5.14 -9.23
C PHE A 3 -0.71 4.86 -10.72
N SER A 4 0.38 4.82 -11.46
CA SER A 4 0.36 4.47 -12.88
C SER A 4 -0.16 3.05 -13.07
N ASN A 5 -0.72 2.73 -14.24
CA ASN A 5 -1.24 1.39 -14.51
C ASN A 5 -0.21 0.29 -14.23
N GLU A 6 1.07 0.56 -14.53
CA GLU A 6 2.18 -0.36 -14.28
C GLU A 6 2.47 -0.54 -12.79
N GLU A 7 2.49 0.54 -12.00
CA GLU A 7 2.68 0.48 -10.55
C GLU A 7 1.51 -0.28 -9.89
N ARG A 8 0.27 0.01 -10.30
CA ARG A 8 -0.92 -0.70 -9.83
C ARG A 8 -0.84 -2.18 -10.18
N ALA A 9 -0.43 -2.53 -11.39
CA ALA A 9 -0.28 -3.91 -11.82
C ALA A 9 0.82 -4.64 -11.02
N ALA A 10 1.96 -3.99 -10.79
CA ALA A 10 3.04 -4.53 -9.97
C ALA A 10 2.60 -4.75 -8.52
N LEU A 11 1.79 -3.84 -7.96
CA LEU A 11 1.18 -4.00 -6.65
C LEU A 11 0.15 -5.13 -6.63
N LEU A 12 -0.74 -5.22 -7.62
CA LEU A 12 -1.76 -6.27 -7.71
C LEU A 12 -1.17 -7.67 -7.93
N ALA A 13 0.05 -7.75 -8.48
CA ALA A 13 0.79 -8.99 -8.62
C ALA A 13 1.34 -9.52 -7.28
N LEU A 14 1.41 -8.67 -6.23
CA LEU A 14 1.86 -9.07 -4.91
C LEU A 14 0.78 -9.85 -4.17
N HIS A 15 1.18 -10.95 -3.55
CA HIS A 15 0.26 -11.81 -2.81
C HIS A 15 -0.27 -11.08 -1.57
N GLY A 16 -1.58 -10.79 -1.56
CA GLY A 16 -2.26 -10.10 -0.45
C GLY A 16 -2.54 -8.62 -0.72
N VAL A 17 -1.98 -8.03 -1.77
CA VAL A 17 -2.29 -6.66 -2.19
C VAL A 17 -3.44 -6.71 -3.20
N GLY A 18 -4.65 -6.40 -2.71
CA GLY A 18 -5.84 -6.33 -3.54
C GLY A 18 -6.12 -4.92 -4.07
N PRO A 19 -7.10 -4.77 -4.99
CA PRO A 19 -7.54 -3.46 -5.48
C PRO A 19 -8.05 -2.55 -4.35
N THR A 20 -8.57 -3.13 -3.26
CA THR A 20 -8.94 -2.39 -2.05
C THR A 20 -7.73 -1.69 -1.44
N VAL A 21 -6.57 -2.34 -1.39
CA VAL A 21 -5.37 -1.78 -0.78
C VAL A 21 -4.87 -0.57 -1.58
N ILE A 22 -4.84 -0.70 -2.90
CA ILE A 22 -4.49 0.39 -3.82
C ILE A 22 -5.45 1.57 -3.66
N SER A 23 -6.75 1.29 -3.62
CA SER A 23 -7.76 2.35 -3.42
C SER A 23 -7.62 3.06 -2.07
N ARG A 24 -7.09 2.38 -1.03
CA ARG A 24 -6.77 3.03 0.25
C ARG A 24 -5.54 3.93 0.15
N PHE A 25 -4.50 3.50 -0.55
CA PHE A 25 -3.33 4.34 -0.80
C PHE A 25 -3.74 5.62 -1.55
N GLU A 26 -4.57 5.50 -2.60
CA GLU A 26 -5.10 6.65 -3.33
C GLU A 26 -5.90 7.59 -2.42
N GLN A 27 -6.69 7.06 -1.48
CA GLN A 27 -7.43 7.87 -0.50
C GLN A 27 -6.54 8.59 0.53
N LEU A 28 -5.38 8.01 0.85
CA LEU A 28 -4.37 8.65 1.69
C LEU A 28 -3.54 9.70 0.94
N GLY A 29 -3.72 9.84 -0.37
CA GLY A 29 -2.85 10.68 -1.20
C GLY A 29 -1.48 10.05 -1.48
N ILE A 30 -1.36 8.74 -1.28
CA ILE A 30 -0.21 7.97 -1.74
C ILE A 30 -0.47 7.62 -3.20
N ASP A 31 0.21 8.35 -4.09
CA ASP A 31 0.00 8.25 -5.53
C ASP A 31 1.18 7.69 -6.31
N SER A 32 2.31 7.45 -5.64
CA SER A 32 3.57 7.04 -6.28
C SER A 32 4.36 6.12 -5.36
N PHE A 33 5.18 5.25 -5.95
CA PHE A 33 6.10 4.39 -5.18
C PHE A 33 7.08 5.15 -4.30
N GLU A 34 7.57 6.32 -4.72
CA GLU A 34 8.47 7.13 -3.88
C GLU A 34 7.78 7.55 -2.56
N HIS A 35 6.50 7.92 -2.66
CA HIS A 35 5.71 8.30 -1.50
C HIS A 35 5.46 7.07 -0.62
N LEU A 36 5.03 5.95 -1.23
CA LEU A 36 4.82 4.67 -0.52
C LEU A 36 6.09 4.18 0.19
N ALA A 37 7.25 4.26 -0.48
CA ALA A 37 8.55 3.80 0.02
C ALA A 37 9.08 4.62 1.22
N THR A 38 8.57 5.85 1.35
CA THR A 38 8.88 6.77 2.46
C THR A 38 8.06 6.43 3.70
N PHE A 39 6.88 5.83 3.55
CA PHE A 39 6.06 5.38 4.67
C PHE A 39 6.41 3.94 5.09
N GLU A 40 6.04 3.61 6.33
CA GLU A 40 6.12 2.23 6.83
C GLU A 40 4.75 1.53 6.77
N ALA A 41 4.76 0.21 6.70
CA ALA A 41 3.53 -0.57 6.60
C ALA A 41 2.59 -0.33 7.78
N ARG A 42 3.18 -0.15 8.96
CA ARG A 42 2.46 0.18 10.18
C ARG A 42 1.87 1.59 10.12
N GLU A 43 2.64 2.59 9.70
CA GLU A 43 2.17 3.97 9.55
C GLU A 43 0.97 4.06 8.59
N ILE A 44 1.06 3.40 7.43
CA ILE A 44 -0.04 3.36 6.48
C ILE A 44 -1.24 2.60 7.06
N ALA A 45 -1.01 1.43 7.67
CA ALA A 45 -2.07 0.66 8.29
C ALA A 45 -2.78 1.44 9.42
N GLU A 46 -2.05 2.24 10.20
CA GLU A 46 -2.61 3.10 11.25
C GLU A 46 -3.36 4.31 10.67
N GLN A 47 -2.86 4.94 9.61
CA GLN A 47 -3.58 6.00 8.90
C GLN A 47 -4.88 5.49 8.26
N VAL A 48 -4.83 4.35 7.55
CA VAL A 48 -6.03 3.72 6.97
C VAL A 48 -7.01 3.30 8.07
N ALA A 49 -6.51 2.71 9.16
CA ALA A 49 -7.32 2.31 10.30
C ALA A 49 -8.05 3.51 10.93
N SER A 50 -7.33 4.61 11.13
CA SER A 50 -7.88 5.85 11.71
C SER A 50 -8.90 6.49 10.78
N MET A 51 -8.61 6.53 9.47
CA MET A 51 -9.51 7.07 8.44
C MET A 51 -10.82 6.29 8.35
N LEU A 52 -10.75 4.95 8.39
CA LEU A 52 -11.93 4.09 8.28
C LEU A 52 -12.61 3.85 9.63
N ASN A 53 -12.03 4.35 10.73
CA ASN A 53 -12.43 4.02 12.09
C ASN A 53 -12.49 2.48 12.33
N THR A 54 -11.59 1.72 11.69
CA THR A 54 -11.51 0.25 11.77
C THR A 54 -10.15 -0.21 12.28
N SER A 55 -10.10 -1.32 13.01
CA SER A 55 -8.83 -1.90 13.50
C SER A 55 -8.27 -3.00 12.59
N CYS A 56 -8.99 -3.35 11.52
CA CYS A 56 -8.69 -4.54 10.71
C CYS A 56 -7.32 -4.48 10.04
N TRP A 57 -6.78 -3.30 9.76
CA TRP A 57 -5.48 -3.14 9.11
C TRP A 57 -4.31 -3.23 10.08
N LYS A 58 -4.37 -2.53 11.22
CA LYS A 58 -3.29 -2.57 12.21
C LYS A 58 -3.20 -3.90 12.96
N ASN A 59 -4.31 -4.63 13.05
CA ASN A 59 -4.41 -5.87 13.81
C ASN A 59 -4.39 -7.13 12.93
N SER A 60 -4.48 -7.00 11.60
CA SER A 60 -4.35 -8.13 10.69
C SER A 60 -2.91 -8.27 10.19
N PRO A 61 -2.23 -9.39 10.48
CA PRO A 61 -0.89 -9.64 9.95
C PRO A 61 -0.90 -9.71 8.42
N ARG A 62 -2.03 -10.09 7.82
CA ARG A 62 -2.21 -10.14 6.35
C ARG A 62 -2.20 -8.75 5.70
N ALA A 63 -2.76 -7.74 6.38
CA ALA A 63 -2.77 -6.38 5.87
C ALA A 63 -1.38 -5.76 5.98
N LEU A 64 -0.72 -5.93 7.14
CA LEU A 64 0.68 -5.52 7.32
C LEU A 64 1.59 -6.15 6.28
N ALA A 65 1.53 -7.48 6.10
CA ALA A 65 2.35 -8.18 5.11
C ALA A 65 2.09 -7.68 3.67
N ALA A 66 0.84 -7.37 3.32
CA ALA A 66 0.51 -6.82 2.00
C ALA A 66 1.12 -5.43 1.81
N VAL A 67 1.01 -4.55 2.81
CA VAL A 67 1.59 -3.20 2.74
C VAL A 67 3.12 -3.25 2.77
N GLU A 68 3.71 -4.13 3.58
CA GLU A 68 5.17 -4.36 3.58
C GLU A 68 5.66 -4.85 2.22
N ALA A 69 4.97 -5.81 1.60
CA ALA A 69 5.31 -6.26 0.25
C ALA A 69 5.20 -5.12 -0.76
N ALA A 70 4.15 -4.29 -0.65
CA ALA A 70 3.96 -3.12 -1.51
C ALA A 70 5.10 -2.10 -1.36
N ILE A 71 5.49 -1.77 -0.12
CA ILE A 71 6.60 -0.87 0.19
C ILE A 71 7.92 -1.46 -0.29
N GLY A 72 8.16 -2.74 -0.06
CA GLY A 72 9.35 -3.45 -0.55
C GLY A 72 9.45 -3.35 -2.07
N ARG A 73 8.33 -3.61 -2.78
CA ARG A 73 8.27 -3.48 -4.25
C ARG A 73 8.50 -2.04 -4.71
N ALA A 74 7.94 -1.07 -4.00
CA ALA A 74 8.13 0.35 -4.27
C ALA A 74 9.59 0.79 -4.08
N ARG A 75 10.25 0.31 -3.01
CA ARG A 75 11.66 0.56 -2.72
C ARG A 75 12.61 -0.08 -3.72
N GLN A 76 12.28 -1.25 -4.25
CA GLN A 76 13.02 -1.85 -5.35
C GLN A 76 12.85 -1.07 -6.66
N GLY A 77 11.84 -0.20 -6.76
CA GLY A 77 11.48 0.50 -7.98
C GLY A 77 10.76 -0.43 -8.96
N LEU A 78 10.12 0.16 -9.97
CA LEU A 78 9.52 -0.59 -11.07
C LEU A 78 10.65 -1.09 -12.01
N GLN A 79 11.49 -2.03 -11.53
CA GLN A 79 12.51 -2.64 -12.39
C GLN A 79 11.82 -3.44 -13.51
N GLU A 80 12.15 -3.08 -14.75
CA GLU A 80 11.72 -3.71 -16.00
C GLU A 80 12.18 -5.18 -16.13
#